data_AF-A0A7L3ZSL0-F1
#
_entry.id   AF-A0A7L3ZSL0-F1
#
_cell.length_a   1.000
_cell.length_b   1.000
_cell.length_c   1.000
_cell.angle_alpha   90.00
_cell.angle_beta   90.00
_cell.angle_gamma   90.00
#
_symmetry.space_group_name_H-M   'P 1'
#
loop_
_entity.id
_entity.type
_entity.pdbx_description
1 polymer ?
#
loop_
_entity_poly.entity_id
_entity_poly.type
_entity_poly.pdbx_seq_one_letter_code
_entity_poly.pdbx_strand_id
1 'polypeptide(L)'
;FSRELLSSDAMKDYNRARVYLDENYKSQEHFTALGSFYFLHESLKNIYQFDFKAKKYKKVTGKEIYSDTLESTPMLEKEKFPQDYFPECKWSRKGFIRTRWCITDCAFDLVNIHLFHDASNLIAWETSPSVYSGIRHKALGYVLDRIIDQRFEKVSYFVFGDFNFRLDAKAVVETLCAKATMQTIRAADTNEVVKLIFRESDNDRKVMLQLEKKLFDYFNQDVFRDNNGTALLEFDRELSVFKDRLYELDISFPPSYPYSEDSSQGKQYMNTRCPAWCDRILMSHSAKELILKSENDEKIVIYDHIGPNVCMGDHKPVFLSFRIAAGAGKPIANVHKCCVVQ
;
A
#
# COMPACT_ATOMS: atom_id res chain seq x y z
N PHE A 1 -16.32 -16.09 7.23
CA PHE A 1 -15.22 -15.19 7.65
C PHE A 1 -15.68 -13.93 8.41
N SER A 2 -16.13 -12.83 7.76
CA SER A 2 -16.31 -11.52 8.44
C SER A 2 -17.23 -11.54 9.66
N ARG A 3 -18.33 -12.31 9.59
CA ARG A 3 -19.24 -12.51 10.72
C ARG A 3 -18.58 -13.28 11.87
N GLU A 4 -17.88 -14.37 11.55
CA GLU A 4 -17.16 -15.21 12.52
C GLU A 4 -16.04 -14.43 13.22
N LEU A 5 -15.28 -13.63 12.47
CA LEU A 5 -14.25 -12.75 13.02
C LEU A 5 -14.87 -11.78 14.03
N LEU A 6 -15.95 -11.09 13.66
CA LEU A 6 -16.62 -10.12 14.53
C LEU A 6 -17.28 -10.74 15.77
N SER A 7 -17.61 -12.03 15.74
CA SER A 7 -18.16 -12.78 16.87
C SER A 7 -17.11 -13.53 17.70
N SER A 8 -15.84 -13.53 17.29
CA SER A 8 -14.79 -14.25 18.00
C SER A 8 -14.46 -13.61 19.35
N ASP A 9 -13.97 -14.44 20.29
CA ASP A 9 -13.59 -13.98 21.64
C ASP A 9 -12.49 -12.91 21.61
N ALA A 10 -11.59 -12.98 20.63
CA ALA A 10 -10.54 -11.97 20.41
C ALA A 10 -11.13 -10.57 20.10
N MET A 11 -12.36 -10.52 19.59
CA MET A 11 -13.04 -9.28 19.20
C MET A 11 -14.10 -8.81 20.20
N LYS A 12 -14.15 -9.39 21.41
CA LYS A 12 -15.16 -9.08 22.43
C LYS A 12 -15.13 -7.61 22.87
N ASP A 13 -13.94 -7.03 23.02
CA ASP A 13 -13.75 -5.66 23.51
C ASP A 13 -13.89 -4.62 22.37
N TYR A 14 -14.03 -5.07 21.12
CA TYR A 14 -14.28 -4.24 19.96
C TYR A 14 -15.78 -4.16 19.68
N ASN A 15 -16.49 -3.43 20.55
CA ASN A 15 -17.96 -3.35 20.52
C ASN A 15 -18.54 -2.56 19.33
N ARG A 16 -17.69 -1.89 18.55
CA ARG A 16 -18.07 -1.16 17.33
C ARG A 16 -17.19 -1.60 16.17
N ALA A 17 -17.79 -1.72 14.99
CA ALA A 17 -17.06 -2.07 13.77
C ALA A 17 -17.71 -1.47 12.52
N ARG A 18 -16.89 -1.14 11.51
CA ARG A 18 -17.32 -0.86 10.14
C ARG A 18 -16.54 -1.74 9.20
N VAL A 19 -17.24 -2.58 8.45
CA VAL A 19 -16.64 -3.46 7.44
C VAL A 19 -17.22 -3.10 6.09
N TYR A 20 -16.34 -2.74 5.16
CA TYR A 20 -16.70 -2.46 3.77
C TYR A 20 -15.98 -3.46 2.88
N LEU A 21 -16.73 -4.25 2.15
CA LEU A 21 -16.23 -5.27 1.24
C LEU A 21 -16.85 -5.00 -0.12
N ASP A 22 -16.02 -4.75 -1.13
CA ASP A 22 -16.53 -4.65 -2.49
C ASP A 22 -16.67 -6.06 -3.06
N GLU A 23 -17.85 -6.66 -2.92
CA GLU A 23 -18.12 -8.03 -3.39
C GLU A 23 -18.94 -8.05 -4.68
N ASN A 24 -19.33 -6.89 -5.21
CA ASN A 24 -20.16 -6.77 -6.41
C ASN A 24 -19.36 -6.96 -7.71
N TYR A 25 -18.82 -8.17 -7.91
CA TYR A 25 -18.06 -8.55 -9.12
C TYR A 25 -18.86 -8.47 -10.42
N LYS A 26 -20.20 -8.37 -10.34
CA LYS A 26 -21.08 -8.17 -11.50
C LYS A 26 -21.03 -6.73 -12.03
N SER A 27 -20.68 -5.76 -11.19
CA SER A 27 -20.53 -4.36 -11.57
C SER A 27 -19.13 -4.11 -12.16
N GLN A 28 -18.91 -4.49 -13.41
CA GLN A 28 -17.58 -4.38 -14.04
C GLN A 28 -17.01 -2.95 -14.03
N GLU A 29 -17.88 -1.94 -14.10
CA GLU A 29 -17.50 -0.52 -14.12
C GLU A 29 -17.07 0.03 -12.76
N HIS A 30 -17.50 -0.58 -11.65
CA HIS A 30 -17.27 -0.03 -10.30
C HIS A 30 -16.52 -0.98 -9.36
N PHE A 31 -16.37 -2.25 -9.71
CA PHE A 31 -15.73 -3.26 -8.88
C PHE A 31 -14.22 -3.04 -8.73
N THR A 32 -13.75 -2.98 -7.49
CA THR A 32 -12.34 -2.82 -7.09
C THR A 32 -11.80 -3.99 -6.27
N ALA A 33 -12.65 -4.92 -5.84
CA ALA A 33 -12.29 -6.01 -4.92
C ALA A 33 -11.59 -5.55 -3.63
N LEU A 34 -11.69 -4.27 -3.27
CA LEU A 34 -11.12 -3.72 -2.05
C LEU A 34 -11.98 -4.04 -0.84
N GLY A 35 -11.32 -4.23 0.30
CA GLY A 35 -11.96 -4.43 1.59
C GLY A 35 -11.32 -3.57 2.68
N SER A 36 -12.11 -3.00 3.58
CA SER A 36 -11.62 -2.25 4.74
C SER A 36 -12.37 -2.69 5.99
N PHE A 37 -11.62 -3.09 7.00
CA PHE A 37 -12.14 -3.47 8.31
C PHE A 37 -11.67 -2.46 9.34
N TYR A 38 -12.62 -1.81 10.00
CA TYR A 38 -12.36 -0.87 11.09
C TYR A 38 -12.93 -1.46 12.37
N PHE A 39 -12.05 -1.82 13.31
CA PHE A 39 -12.42 -2.34 14.62
C PHE A 39 -12.17 -1.27 15.69
N LEU A 40 -13.20 -0.93 16.46
CA LEU A 40 -13.13 0.16 17.43
C LEU A 40 -13.31 -0.38 18.85
N HIS A 41 -12.24 -0.31 19.63
CA HIS A 41 -12.19 -0.77 21.02
C HIS A 41 -13.15 0.04 21.91
N GLU A 42 -13.76 -0.60 22.91
CA GLU A 42 -14.77 0.02 23.79
C GLU A 42 -14.25 1.20 24.62
N SER A 43 -12.93 1.26 24.83
CA SER A 43 -12.25 2.37 25.52
C SER A 43 -12.35 3.69 24.75
N LEU A 44 -12.41 3.65 23.42
CA LEU A 44 -12.52 4.85 22.59
C LEU A 44 -13.91 5.49 22.76
N LYS A 45 -13.94 6.73 23.23
CA LYS A 45 -15.17 7.54 23.33
C LYS A 45 -15.23 8.53 22.17
N ASN A 46 -16.43 9.01 21.84
CA ASN A 46 -16.65 10.06 20.83
C ASN A 46 -16.02 9.75 19.47
N ILE A 47 -16.55 8.73 18.80
CA ILE A 47 -16.10 8.31 17.47
C ILE A 47 -17.19 8.62 16.47
N TYR A 48 -16.81 9.30 15.39
CA TYR A 48 -17.70 9.67 14.32
C TYR A 48 -17.10 9.30 12.98
N GLN A 49 -17.98 8.97 12.04
CA GLN A 49 -17.63 8.75 10.64
C GLN A 49 -18.36 9.80 9.80
N PHE A 50 -17.69 10.34 8.81
CA PHE A 50 -18.27 11.35 7.93
C PHE A 50 -19.23 10.72 6.92
N ASP A 51 -20.39 11.33 6.77
CA ASP A 51 -21.31 11.09 5.67
C ASP A 51 -20.97 12.08 4.55
N PHE A 52 -20.41 11.59 3.45
CA PHE A 52 -19.97 12.41 2.31
C PHE A 52 -21.14 13.06 1.57
N LYS A 53 -22.33 12.45 1.58
CA LYS A 53 -23.52 12.98 0.92
C LYS A 53 -24.15 14.10 1.76
N ALA A 54 -24.32 13.87 3.05
CA ALA A 54 -24.90 14.82 3.99
C ALA A 54 -23.88 15.84 4.52
N LYS A 55 -22.60 15.67 4.20
CA LYS A 55 -21.46 16.49 4.62
C LYS A 55 -21.40 16.73 6.13
N LYS A 56 -21.65 15.69 6.91
CA LYS A 56 -21.70 15.77 8.38
C LYS A 56 -21.20 14.49 9.03
N TYR A 57 -20.68 14.64 10.24
CA TYR A 57 -20.26 13.51 11.06
C TYR A 57 -21.46 12.80 11.70
N LYS A 58 -21.46 11.47 11.66
CA LYS A 58 -22.41 10.60 12.34
C LYS A 58 -21.71 9.78 13.40
N LYS A 59 -22.33 9.66 14.57
CA LYS A 59 -21.80 8.87 15.68
C LYS A 59 -21.75 7.39 15.28
N VAL A 60 -20.60 6.77 15.48
CA VAL A 60 -20.41 5.34 15.19
C VAL A 60 -20.96 4.51 16.35
N THR A 61 -21.92 3.64 16.03
CA THR A 61 -22.54 2.71 16.96
C THR A 61 -22.61 1.31 16.36
N GLY A 62 -22.61 0.29 17.20
CA GLY A 62 -22.71 -1.11 16.80
C GLY A 62 -21.67 -1.59 15.79
N LYS A 63 -21.88 -2.79 15.28
CA LYS A 63 -21.08 -3.44 14.23
C LYS A 63 -21.90 -3.48 12.95
N GLU A 64 -21.37 -2.94 11.85
CA GLU A 64 -22.04 -2.91 10.54
C GLU A 64 -21.12 -3.48 9.46
N ILE A 65 -21.68 -4.34 8.59
CA ILE A 65 -21.01 -4.92 7.43
C ILE A 65 -21.75 -4.49 6.17
N TYR A 66 -21.01 -3.98 5.18
CA TYR A 66 -21.49 -3.59 3.87
C TYR A 66 -20.73 -4.40 2.80
N SER A 67 -21.42 -5.23 2.01
CA SER A 67 -20.80 -6.13 1.00
C SER A 67 -21.36 -5.94 -0.42
N ASP A 68 -22.67 -5.73 -0.55
CA ASP A 68 -23.33 -5.95 -1.85
C ASP A 68 -23.42 -4.69 -2.72
N THR A 69 -23.33 -3.49 -2.13
CA THR A 69 -23.42 -2.22 -2.87
C THR A 69 -22.74 -1.08 -2.10
N LEU A 70 -21.41 -1.04 -2.16
CA LEU A 70 -20.65 0.05 -1.53
C LEU A 70 -20.97 1.43 -2.14
N GLU A 71 -21.43 1.46 -3.39
CA GLU A 71 -21.85 2.68 -4.08
C GLU A 71 -23.10 3.32 -3.45
N SER A 72 -23.89 2.55 -2.70
CA SER A 72 -25.13 3.03 -2.07
C SER A 72 -24.88 3.72 -0.72
N THR A 73 -23.76 3.41 -0.05
CA THR A 73 -23.49 3.94 1.27
C THR A 73 -22.80 5.30 1.17
N PRO A 74 -23.31 6.34 1.86
CA PRO A 74 -22.68 7.65 1.84
C PRO A 74 -21.50 7.76 2.81
N MET A 75 -21.13 6.68 3.49
CA MET A 75 -20.11 6.65 4.55
C MET A 75 -18.68 6.46 4.01
N LEU A 76 -18.53 6.29 2.69
CA LEU A 76 -17.25 6.16 1.99
C LEU A 76 -17.34 6.78 0.60
N GLU A 77 -16.19 7.12 0.02
CA GLU A 77 -16.03 7.30 -1.42
C GLU A 77 -15.28 6.09 -1.97
N LYS A 78 -15.77 5.49 -3.06
CA LYS A 78 -15.11 4.38 -3.77
C LYS A 78 -15.05 4.74 -5.24
N GLU A 79 -13.87 4.62 -5.85
CA GLU A 79 -13.75 4.75 -7.29
C GLU A 79 -12.80 3.68 -7.85
N LYS A 80 -13.19 3.11 -8.99
CA LYS A 80 -12.33 2.32 -9.86
C LYS A 80 -11.53 3.28 -10.75
N PHE A 81 -10.27 2.95 -11.04
CA PHE A 81 -9.48 3.79 -11.93
C PHE A 81 -10.01 3.78 -13.38
N PRO A 82 -9.90 4.91 -14.10
CA PRO A 82 -10.32 5.00 -15.50
C PRO A 82 -9.67 3.93 -16.40
N GLN A 83 -10.44 3.42 -17.35
CA GLN A 83 -10.01 2.35 -18.25
C GLN A 83 -8.83 2.75 -19.16
N ASP A 84 -8.72 4.02 -19.51
CA ASP A 84 -7.62 4.57 -20.32
C ASP A 84 -6.26 4.58 -19.61
N TYR A 85 -6.24 4.36 -18.29
CA TYR A 85 -4.99 4.22 -17.53
C TYR A 85 -4.35 2.85 -17.79
N PHE A 86 -5.14 1.89 -18.27
CA PHE A 86 -4.66 0.54 -18.56
C PHE A 86 -5.31 -0.06 -19.83
N PRO A 87 -4.99 0.52 -21.01
CA PRO A 87 -5.71 0.23 -22.25
C PRO A 87 -5.55 -1.22 -22.74
N GLU A 88 -4.42 -1.86 -22.42
CA GLU A 88 -4.13 -3.24 -22.82
C GLU A 88 -4.98 -4.28 -22.09
N CYS A 89 -5.60 -3.92 -20.97
CA CYS A 89 -6.36 -4.84 -20.16
C CYS A 89 -7.85 -4.56 -20.25
N LYS A 90 -8.60 -5.49 -20.83
CA LYS A 90 -10.05 -5.40 -20.98
C LYS A 90 -10.80 -5.21 -19.67
N TRP A 91 -10.22 -5.61 -18.54
CA TRP A 91 -10.86 -5.51 -17.24
C TRP A 91 -9.85 -5.38 -16.09
N SER A 92 -9.89 -4.23 -15.41
CA SER A 92 -9.15 -3.99 -14.17
C SER A 92 -10.07 -4.04 -12.96
N ARG A 93 -9.49 -4.28 -11.78
CA ARG A 93 -10.13 -4.12 -10.45
C ARG A 93 -9.36 -3.12 -9.59
N LYS A 94 -8.51 -2.28 -10.18
CA LYS A 94 -7.69 -1.31 -9.44
C LYS A 94 -8.50 -0.07 -9.12
N GLY A 95 -8.32 0.48 -7.92
CA GLY A 95 -9.08 1.63 -7.44
C GLY A 95 -8.71 2.02 -6.01
N PHE A 96 -9.61 2.77 -5.35
CA PHE A 96 -9.48 3.14 -3.95
C PHE A 96 -10.82 3.17 -3.21
N ILE A 97 -10.75 3.06 -1.89
CA ILE A 97 -11.81 3.35 -0.93
C ILE A 97 -11.30 4.39 0.05
N ARG A 98 -12.03 5.50 0.21
CA ARG A 98 -11.77 6.52 1.22
C ARG A 98 -12.87 6.50 2.26
N THR A 99 -12.48 6.50 3.52
CA THR A 99 -13.37 6.82 4.65
C THR A 99 -12.81 7.99 5.43
N ARG A 100 -13.70 8.76 6.07
CA ARG A 100 -13.30 9.88 6.92
C ARG A 100 -13.81 9.67 8.33
N TRP A 101 -12.92 9.84 9.28
CA TRP A 101 -13.16 9.59 10.70
C TRP A 101 -12.87 10.85 11.50
N CYS A 102 -13.60 11.01 12.60
CA CYS A 102 -13.25 11.92 13.67
C CYS A 102 -13.19 11.13 14.97
N ILE A 103 -11.98 10.99 15.53
CA ILE A 103 -11.72 10.27 16.77
C ILE A 103 -11.10 11.27 17.75
N THR A 104 -11.72 11.46 18.92
CA THR A 104 -11.22 12.39 19.96
C THR A 104 -10.90 13.79 19.41
N ASP A 105 -11.84 14.36 18.65
CA ASP A 105 -11.73 15.65 17.96
C ASP A 105 -10.59 15.75 16.93
N CYS A 106 -10.05 14.63 16.46
CA CYS A 106 -9.07 14.58 15.38
C CYS A 106 -9.72 14.00 14.14
N ALA A 107 -9.91 14.83 13.11
CA ALA A 107 -10.44 14.42 11.82
C ALA A 107 -9.31 13.97 10.88
N PHE A 108 -9.50 12.82 10.23
CA PHE A 108 -8.57 12.31 9.23
C PHE A 108 -9.23 11.34 8.24
N ASP A 109 -8.63 11.21 7.07
CA ASP A 109 -9.01 10.23 6.05
C ASP A 109 -8.15 8.97 6.14
N LEU A 110 -8.79 7.83 5.91
CA LEU A 110 -8.17 6.53 5.71
C LEU A 110 -8.50 6.08 4.29
N VAL A 111 -7.46 5.92 3.46
CA VAL A 111 -7.59 5.66 2.03
C VAL A 111 -6.90 4.34 1.69
N ASN A 112 -7.69 3.30 1.45
CA ASN A 112 -7.20 2.01 0.97
C ASN A 112 -7.10 2.04 -0.56
N ILE A 113 -5.94 1.72 -1.12
CA ILE A 113 -5.69 1.72 -2.56
C ILE A 113 -5.20 0.35 -3.04
N HIS A 114 -5.43 0.09 -4.33
CA HIS A 114 -4.81 -1.02 -5.04
C HIS A 114 -4.43 -0.55 -6.44
N LEU A 115 -3.13 -0.32 -6.66
CA LEU A 115 -2.61 0.21 -7.92
C LEU A 115 -2.22 -0.92 -8.90
N PHE A 116 -1.80 -0.53 -10.10
CA PHE A 116 -1.52 -1.44 -11.21
C PHE A 116 -0.19 -2.20 -11.02
N HIS A 117 -0.20 -3.50 -11.34
CA HIS A 117 0.97 -4.38 -11.26
C HIS A 117 1.64 -4.58 -12.62
N ASP A 118 2.94 -4.88 -12.62
CA ASP A 118 3.67 -5.21 -13.85
C ASP A 118 3.25 -6.56 -14.44
N ALA A 119 2.84 -6.56 -15.70
CA ALA A 119 2.44 -7.77 -16.42
C ALA A 119 3.62 -8.65 -16.88
N SER A 120 4.83 -8.07 -17.03
CA SER A 120 6.01 -8.76 -17.57
C SER A 120 7.29 -8.27 -16.90
N ASN A 121 8.08 -9.19 -16.33
CA ASN A 121 9.40 -8.83 -15.80
C ASN A 121 10.36 -8.37 -16.92
N LEU A 122 10.22 -8.94 -18.12
CA LEU A 122 11.04 -8.56 -19.29
C LEU A 122 10.78 -7.12 -19.71
N ILE A 123 9.50 -6.72 -19.80
CA ILE A 123 9.14 -5.34 -20.17
C ILE A 123 9.58 -4.39 -19.06
N ALA A 124 9.37 -4.75 -17.79
CA ALA A 124 9.80 -3.94 -16.65
C ALA A 124 11.32 -3.69 -16.65
N TRP A 125 12.11 -4.70 -17.01
CA TRP A 125 13.56 -4.58 -17.15
C TRP A 125 13.98 -3.78 -18.40
N GLU A 126 13.37 -4.06 -19.56
CA GLU A 126 13.70 -3.41 -20.84
C GLU A 126 13.36 -1.92 -20.83
N THR A 127 12.22 -1.56 -20.23
CA THR A 127 11.69 -0.19 -20.19
C THR A 127 11.90 0.48 -18.84
N SER A 128 12.90 0.08 -18.05
CA SER A 128 13.07 0.58 -16.67
C SER A 128 13.32 2.10 -16.60
N PRO A 129 12.63 2.86 -15.73
CA PRO A 129 11.54 2.42 -14.85
C PRO A 129 10.31 1.98 -15.63
N SER A 130 9.76 0.81 -15.28
CA SER A 130 8.65 0.17 -15.99
C SER A 130 7.54 1.13 -16.42
N VAL A 131 6.94 0.89 -17.58
CA VAL A 131 5.72 1.59 -18.05
C VAL A 131 4.64 1.65 -16.95
N TYR A 132 4.53 0.58 -16.13
CA TYR A 132 3.57 0.54 -15.03
C TYR A 132 3.88 1.51 -13.90
N SER A 133 5.14 1.92 -13.72
CA SER A 133 5.49 2.97 -12.76
C SER A 133 4.85 4.30 -13.16
N GLY A 134 4.86 4.66 -14.45
CA GLY A 134 4.15 5.83 -14.95
C GLY A 134 2.62 5.74 -14.76
N ILE A 135 2.05 4.55 -14.94
CA ILE A 135 0.62 4.30 -14.69
C ILE A 135 0.29 4.44 -13.20
N ARG A 136 1.11 3.88 -12.30
CA ARG A 136 0.96 4.01 -10.84
C ARG A 136 1.09 5.47 -10.39
N HIS A 137 2.04 6.22 -10.95
CA HIS A 137 2.15 7.66 -10.73
C HIS A 137 0.83 8.36 -11.12
N LYS A 138 0.33 8.18 -12.35
CA LYS A 138 -0.94 8.79 -12.79
C LYS A 138 -2.10 8.42 -11.86
N ALA A 139 -2.21 7.14 -11.48
CA ALA A 139 -3.27 6.64 -10.60
C ALA A 139 -3.18 7.19 -9.17
N LEU A 140 -2.00 7.23 -8.56
CA LEU A 140 -1.83 7.79 -7.22
C LEU A 140 -2.08 9.30 -7.22
N GLY A 141 -1.60 10.03 -8.24
CA GLY A 141 -1.92 11.44 -8.43
C GLY A 141 -3.43 11.69 -8.47
N TYR A 142 -4.16 10.88 -9.24
CA TYR A 142 -5.63 10.92 -9.28
C TYR A 142 -6.27 10.72 -7.90
N VAL A 143 -5.83 9.74 -7.11
CA VAL A 143 -6.33 9.53 -5.74
C VAL A 143 -6.09 10.76 -4.88
N LEU A 144 -4.87 11.31 -4.91
CA LEU A 144 -4.51 12.46 -4.09
C LEU A 144 -5.32 13.71 -4.45
N ASP A 145 -5.67 13.89 -5.72
CA ASP A 145 -6.53 14.99 -6.17
C ASP A 145 -7.98 14.82 -5.69
N ARG A 146 -8.49 13.58 -5.66
CA ARG A 146 -9.81 13.25 -5.07
C ARG A 146 -9.86 13.49 -3.56
N ILE A 147 -8.77 13.22 -2.84
CA ILE A 147 -8.71 13.44 -1.39
C ILE A 147 -8.80 14.94 -1.05
N ILE A 148 -8.14 15.81 -1.83
CA ILE A 148 -8.10 17.26 -1.56
C ILE A 148 -9.22 18.05 -2.26
N ASP A 149 -10.25 17.35 -2.75
CA ASP A 149 -11.40 17.93 -3.41
C ASP A 149 -12.05 19.05 -2.58
N GLN A 150 -12.26 20.20 -3.21
CA GLN A 150 -12.75 21.42 -2.57
C GLN A 150 -14.19 21.31 -2.06
N ARG A 151 -14.94 20.27 -2.43
CA ARG A 151 -16.29 19.99 -1.92
C ARG A 151 -16.30 19.68 -0.42
N PHE A 152 -15.16 19.32 0.15
CA PHE A 152 -15.00 18.92 1.55
C PHE A 152 -13.87 19.70 2.24
N GLU A 153 -13.96 19.81 3.56
CA GLU A 153 -12.86 20.34 4.36
C GLU A 153 -11.62 19.46 4.21
N LYS A 154 -10.44 20.08 4.11
CA LYS A 154 -9.17 19.36 4.08
C LYS A 154 -8.83 18.86 5.48
N VAL A 155 -8.50 17.58 5.58
CA VAL A 155 -8.08 16.91 6.81
C VAL A 155 -6.79 16.16 6.56
N SER A 156 -6.09 15.75 7.62
CA SER A 156 -4.95 14.85 7.52
C SER A 156 -5.36 13.50 6.93
N TYR A 157 -4.50 12.82 6.19
CA TYR A 157 -4.86 11.57 5.54
C TYR A 157 -3.73 10.54 5.56
N PHE A 158 -4.13 9.28 5.66
CA PHE A 158 -3.26 8.11 5.53
C PHE A 158 -3.71 7.31 4.31
N VAL A 159 -2.77 7.00 3.43
CA VAL A 159 -2.99 6.20 2.22
C VAL A 159 -2.25 4.88 2.39
N PHE A 160 -2.97 3.77 2.34
CA PHE A 160 -2.41 2.44 2.58
C PHE A 160 -2.94 1.43 1.57
N GLY A 161 -2.31 0.26 1.50
CA GLY A 161 -2.74 -0.85 0.66
C GLY A 161 -1.63 -1.30 -0.28
N ASP A 162 -2.03 -1.94 -1.38
CA ASP A 162 -1.11 -2.46 -2.39
C ASP A 162 -0.82 -1.37 -3.43
N PHE A 163 0.27 -0.63 -3.19
CA PHE A 163 0.79 0.36 -4.12
C PHE A 163 1.39 -0.29 -5.36
N ASN A 164 1.71 -1.58 -5.31
CA ASN A 164 2.43 -2.30 -6.36
C ASN A 164 3.74 -1.60 -6.79
N PHE A 165 4.31 -0.73 -5.96
CA PHE A 165 5.60 -0.11 -6.23
C PHE A 165 6.67 -1.19 -6.38
N ARG A 166 7.48 -1.05 -7.42
CA ARG A 166 8.54 -1.98 -7.78
C ARG A 166 9.88 -1.28 -7.70
N LEU A 167 10.91 -2.08 -7.47
CA LEU A 167 12.27 -1.61 -7.63
C LEU A 167 12.55 -1.31 -9.11
N ASP A 168 13.49 -0.41 -9.37
CA ASP A 168 14.09 -0.19 -10.68
C ASP A 168 14.71 -1.52 -11.19
N ALA A 169 13.93 -2.26 -11.97
CA ALA A 169 14.22 -3.65 -12.33
C ALA A 169 15.56 -3.79 -13.05
N LYS A 170 15.91 -2.82 -13.90
CA LYS A 170 17.19 -2.82 -14.60
C LYS A 170 18.36 -2.61 -13.65
N ALA A 171 18.29 -1.58 -12.80
CA ALA A 171 19.36 -1.27 -11.85
C ALA A 171 19.57 -2.41 -10.83
N VAL A 172 18.49 -3.04 -10.37
CA VAL A 172 18.57 -4.23 -9.51
C VAL A 172 19.27 -5.39 -10.22
N VAL A 173 18.86 -5.72 -11.45
CA VAL A 173 19.45 -6.83 -12.20
C VAL A 173 20.93 -6.56 -12.51
N GLU A 174 21.29 -5.35 -12.92
CA GLU A 174 22.67 -4.96 -13.19
C GLU A 174 23.54 -5.04 -11.93
N THR A 175 22.99 -4.70 -10.76
CA THR A 175 23.68 -4.80 -9.47
C THR A 175 23.86 -6.27 -9.05
N LEU A 176 22.78 -7.06 -9.07
CA LEU A 176 22.80 -8.47 -8.67
C LEU A 176 23.61 -9.37 -9.62
N CYS A 177 23.74 -8.96 -10.89
CA CYS A 177 24.41 -9.71 -11.95
C CYS A 177 25.65 -8.97 -12.50
N ALA A 178 26.28 -8.10 -11.71
CA ALA A 178 27.41 -7.26 -12.16
C ALA A 178 28.60 -8.06 -12.74
N LYS A 179 28.80 -9.31 -12.29
CA LYS A 179 29.83 -10.23 -12.78
C LYS A 179 29.29 -11.31 -13.73
N ALA A 180 28.17 -11.04 -14.40
CA ALA A 180 27.52 -11.99 -15.29
C ALA A 180 27.57 -11.54 -16.76
N THR A 181 27.53 -12.52 -17.66
CA THR A 181 27.25 -12.34 -19.08
C THR A 181 25.78 -12.62 -19.35
N MET A 182 25.13 -11.72 -20.10
CA MET A 182 23.73 -11.85 -20.48
C MET A 182 23.58 -12.57 -21.82
N GLN A 183 22.68 -13.56 -21.87
CA GLN A 183 22.19 -14.18 -23.09
C GLN A 183 20.71 -13.86 -23.30
N THR A 184 20.37 -13.37 -24.48
CA THR A 184 18.99 -13.13 -24.90
C THR A 184 18.48 -14.30 -25.73
N ILE A 185 17.30 -14.82 -25.39
CA ILE A 185 16.59 -15.84 -26.16
C ILE A 185 15.34 -15.20 -26.75
N ARG A 186 15.17 -15.38 -28.06
CA ARG A 186 14.05 -14.84 -28.84
C ARG A 186 13.15 -15.95 -29.37
N ALA A 187 11.86 -15.68 -29.48
CA ALA A 187 10.93 -16.57 -30.15
C ALA A 187 11.27 -16.70 -31.64
N ALA A 188 11.19 -17.90 -32.19
CA ALA A 188 11.62 -18.17 -33.57
C ALA A 188 10.70 -17.53 -34.63
N ASP A 189 9.43 -17.32 -34.29
CA ASP A 189 8.37 -16.84 -35.16
C ASP A 189 8.17 -15.31 -35.06
N THR A 190 8.22 -14.73 -33.87
CA THR A 190 7.98 -13.29 -33.65
C THR A 190 9.25 -12.48 -33.45
N ASN A 191 10.40 -13.14 -33.21
CA ASN A 191 11.66 -12.51 -32.81
C ASN A 191 11.57 -11.70 -31.50
N GLU A 192 10.47 -11.84 -30.74
CA GLU A 192 10.29 -11.21 -29.43
C GLU A 192 11.23 -11.82 -28.40
N VAL A 193 11.72 -11.01 -27.46
CA VAL A 193 12.50 -11.51 -26.33
C VAL A 193 11.58 -12.27 -25.40
N VAL A 194 11.84 -13.57 -25.22
CA VAL A 194 11.05 -14.44 -24.34
C VAL A 194 11.77 -14.77 -23.04
N LYS A 195 13.10 -14.64 -23.03
CA LYS A 195 13.92 -15.03 -21.89
C LYS A 195 15.28 -14.33 -21.91
N LEU A 196 15.73 -13.89 -20.74
CA LEU A 196 17.10 -13.46 -20.49
C LEU A 196 17.75 -14.42 -19.48
N ILE A 197 19.00 -14.79 -19.73
CA ILE A 197 19.79 -15.62 -18.82
C ILE A 197 21.09 -14.89 -18.51
N PHE A 198 21.36 -14.67 -17.23
CA PHE A 198 22.62 -14.12 -16.73
C PHE A 198 23.45 -15.27 -16.16
N ARG A 199 24.68 -15.45 -16.65
CA ARG A 199 25.61 -16.48 -16.17
C ARG A 199 26.90 -15.86 -15.65
N GLU A 200 27.45 -16.39 -14.58
CA GLU A 200 28.75 -15.96 -14.05
C GLU A 200 29.81 -15.92 -15.17
N SER A 201 30.55 -14.81 -15.25
CA SER A 201 31.61 -14.60 -16.25
C SER A 201 32.85 -15.44 -15.96
N ASP A 202 33.14 -15.65 -14.67
CA ASP A 202 34.25 -16.45 -14.14
C ASP A 202 33.64 -17.61 -13.33
N ASN A 203 34.17 -18.85 -13.41
CA ASN A 203 33.63 -20.13 -12.87
C ASN A 203 32.83 -20.99 -13.89
N ASP A 204 32.14 -22.05 -13.45
CA ASP A 204 31.35 -23.04 -14.22
C ASP A 204 30.20 -22.47 -15.09
N ARG A 205 30.15 -21.14 -15.31
CA ARG A 205 29.06 -20.42 -16.02
C ARG A 205 27.69 -20.73 -15.45
N LYS A 206 27.61 -20.81 -14.12
CA LYS A 206 26.35 -21.06 -13.41
C LYS A 206 25.34 -19.97 -13.74
N VAL A 207 24.08 -20.36 -13.92
CA VAL A 207 22.98 -19.40 -14.10
C VAL A 207 22.75 -18.66 -12.79
N MET A 208 22.91 -17.34 -12.81
CA MET A 208 22.64 -16.46 -11.68
C MET A 208 21.19 -15.98 -11.67
N LEU A 209 20.71 -15.52 -12.82
CA LEU A 209 19.35 -15.01 -12.98
C LEU A 209 18.75 -15.55 -14.27
N GLN A 210 17.53 -16.06 -14.17
CA GLN A 210 16.65 -16.28 -15.31
C GLN A 210 15.45 -15.33 -15.22
N LEU A 211 15.27 -14.53 -16.27
CA LEU A 211 14.18 -13.58 -16.40
C LEU A 211 13.28 -13.98 -17.56
N GLU A 212 11.98 -14.12 -17.28
CA GLU A 212 10.93 -14.33 -18.29
C GLU A 212 9.71 -13.49 -17.92
N LYS A 213 8.68 -13.47 -18.77
CA LYS A 213 7.45 -12.69 -18.54
C LYS A 213 6.89 -12.84 -17.11
N LYS A 214 6.86 -14.06 -16.57
CA LYS A 214 6.37 -14.33 -15.20
C LYS A 214 7.38 -15.06 -14.30
N LEU A 215 8.65 -15.01 -14.66
CA LEU A 215 9.73 -15.63 -13.90
C LEU A 215 10.82 -14.60 -13.60
N PHE A 216 11.22 -14.55 -12.34
CA PHE A 216 12.38 -13.87 -11.80
C PHE A 216 13.04 -14.89 -10.87
N ASP A 217 13.94 -15.70 -11.44
CA ASP A 217 14.60 -16.78 -10.72
C ASP A 217 16.05 -16.41 -10.47
N TYR A 218 16.30 -15.75 -9.33
CA TYR A 218 17.62 -15.37 -8.87
C TYR A 218 18.12 -16.37 -7.85
N PHE A 219 19.33 -16.91 -8.06
CA PHE A 219 19.86 -18.03 -7.28
C PHE A 219 20.02 -17.73 -5.78
N ASN A 220 20.29 -16.46 -5.41
CA ASN A 220 20.51 -16.05 -4.02
C ASN A 220 19.38 -15.11 -3.54
N GLN A 221 18.24 -15.68 -3.18
CA GLN A 221 17.12 -14.89 -2.67
C GLN A 221 17.38 -14.22 -1.32
N ASP A 222 18.39 -14.65 -0.55
CA ASP A 222 18.65 -14.12 0.79
C ASP A 222 19.02 -12.64 0.76
N VAL A 223 19.61 -12.18 -0.35
CA VAL A 223 19.96 -10.76 -0.58
C VAL A 223 18.78 -9.80 -0.39
N PHE A 224 17.55 -10.26 -0.65
CA PHE A 224 16.34 -9.44 -0.51
C PHE A 224 15.90 -9.30 0.96
N ARG A 225 16.35 -10.21 1.84
CA ARG A 225 16.03 -10.18 3.28
C ARG A 225 17.21 -9.76 4.15
N ASP A 226 18.43 -9.89 3.63
CA ASP A 226 19.65 -9.46 4.32
C ASP A 226 19.54 -7.98 4.71
N ASN A 227 19.67 -7.73 6.01
CA ASN A 227 19.44 -6.41 6.61
C ASN A 227 18.13 -5.76 6.10
N ASN A 228 17.04 -6.54 6.07
CA ASN A 228 15.73 -6.10 5.58
C ASN A 228 15.74 -5.53 4.16
N GLY A 229 16.70 -5.93 3.33
CA GLY A 229 16.84 -5.43 1.97
C GLY A 229 17.26 -3.95 1.90
N THR A 230 17.79 -3.34 2.97
CA THR A 230 18.12 -1.90 3.00
C THR A 230 18.99 -1.45 1.82
N ALA A 231 19.92 -2.30 1.36
CA ALA A 231 20.77 -2.00 0.20
C ALA A 231 19.98 -1.85 -1.12
N LEU A 232 18.75 -2.37 -1.18
CA LEU A 232 17.88 -2.29 -2.36
C LEU A 232 16.91 -1.11 -2.32
N LEU A 233 16.78 -0.41 -1.18
CA LEU A 233 15.89 0.75 -1.06
C LEU A 233 16.28 1.90 -1.99
N GLU A 234 17.54 2.00 -2.42
CA GLU A 234 17.96 3.00 -3.41
C GLU A 234 17.31 2.81 -4.79
N PHE A 235 16.81 1.60 -5.06
CA PHE A 235 16.08 1.26 -6.28
C PHE A 235 14.56 1.42 -6.12
N ASP A 236 14.05 1.63 -4.90
CA ASP A 236 12.65 1.98 -4.63
C ASP A 236 12.44 3.49 -4.82
N ARG A 237 12.16 3.89 -6.06
CA ARG A 237 12.16 5.31 -6.47
C ARG A 237 10.77 5.87 -6.71
N GLU A 238 9.73 5.05 -6.73
CA GLU A 238 8.40 5.48 -7.19
C GLU A 238 7.75 6.53 -6.28
N LEU A 239 8.00 6.48 -4.97
CA LEU A 239 7.50 7.49 -4.03
C LEU A 239 8.14 8.87 -4.26
N SER A 240 9.33 8.94 -4.87
CA SER A 240 10.14 10.17 -4.92
C SER A 240 9.43 11.36 -5.59
N VAL A 241 8.54 11.08 -6.54
CA VAL A 241 7.77 12.11 -7.28
C VAL A 241 6.65 12.72 -6.44
N PHE A 242 6.31 12.15 -5.29
CA PHE A 242 5.24 12.61 -4.39
C PHE A 242 5.75 13.17 -3.06
N LYS A 243 7.06 13.39 -2.90
CA LYS A 243 7.67 13.83 -1.63
C LYS A 243 7.15 15.18 -1.12
N ASP A 244 6.57 16.01 -1.98
CA ASP A 244 5.92 17.27 -1.64
C ASP A 244 4.51 17.07 -1.04
N ARG A 245 3.84 15.96 -1.37
CA ARG A 245 2.45 15.66 -0.94
C ARG A 245 2.39 14.60 0.14
N LEU A 246 3.26 13.60 0.06
CA LEU A 246 3.26 12.39 0.86
C LEU A 246 4.58 12.21 1.61
N TYR A 247 4.47 11.59 2.78
CA TYR A 247 5.57 11.17 3.61
C TYR A 247 5.41 9.69 3.96
N GLU A 248 6.53 9.00 4.10
CA GLU A 248 6.60 7.63 4.62
C GLU A 248 7.65 7.58 5.73
N LEU A 249 7.40 6.75 6.74
CA LEU A 249 8.42 6.42 7.72
C LEU A 249 9.46 5.50 7.11
N ASP A 250 10.67 5.50 7.68
CA ASP A 250 11.75 4.64 7.21
C ASP A 250 11.30 3.17 7.27
N ILE A 251 11.48 2.46 6.16
CA ILE A 251 11.16 1.04 6.06
C ILE A 251 12.24 0.26 6.78
N SER A 252 11.83 -0.53 7.77
CA SER A 252 12.71 -1.37 8.58
C SER A 252 12.36 -2.86 8.50
N PHE A 253 11.62 -3.26 7.48
CA PHE A 253 11.17 -4.63 7.21
C PHE A 253 11.52 -5.04 5.77
N PRO A 254 11.72 -6.33 5.47
CA PRO A 254 12.09 -6.78 4.12
C PRO A 254 10.92 -6.62 3.14
N PRO A 255 11.17 -6.72 1.82
CA PRO A 255 10.14 -6.68 0.78
C PRO A 255 8.92 -7.55 1.14
N SER A 256 7.72 -6.99 0.98
CA SER A 256 6.45 -7.60 1.42
C SER A 256 5.90 -8.63 0.42
N TYR A 257 6.46 -8.70 -0.79
CA TYR A 257 6.00 -9.53 -1.91
C TYR A 257 7.18 -9.97 -2.79
N PRO A 258 7.19 -11.15 -3.46
CA PRO A 258 6.16 -12.20 -3.45
C PRO A 258 6.56 -13.42 -2.58
N TYR A 259 6.01 -13.60 -1.38
CA TYR A 259 6.32 -14.76 -0.54
C TYR A 259 5.72 -16.07 -1.06
N SER A 260 6.30 -17.20 -0.68
CA SER A 260 5.71 -18.52 -0.92
C SER A 260 4.39 -18.67 -0.16
N GLU A 261 3.39 -19.21 -0.85
CA GLU A 261 2.10 -19.58 -0.25
C GLU A 261 2.15 -20.97 0.43
N ASP A 262 3.27 -21.69 0.33
CA ASP A 262 3.47 -22.93 1.08
C ASP A 262 3.60 -22.63 2.58
N SER A 263 2.70 -23.20 3.37
CA SER A 263 2.66 -23.05 4.83
C SER A 263 3.98 -23.40 5.54
N SER A 264 4.82 -24.26 4.95
CA SER A 264 6.13 -24.65 5.47
C SER A 264 7.27 -23.68 5.09
N GLN A 265 7.01 -22.73 4.17
CA GLN A 265 8.01 -21.85 3.57
C GLN A 265 7.77 -20.37 3.86
N GLY A 266 7.32 -20.03 5.07
CA GLY A 266 6.92 -18.66 5.44
C GLY A 266 7.98 -17.55 5.31
N LYS A 267 9.24 -17.87 4.97
CA LYS A 267 10.33 -16.92 4.73
C LYS A 267 10.78 -16.82 3.26
N GLN A 268 10.37 -17.76 2.42
CA GLN A 268 10.88 -17.85 1.04
C GLN A 268 10.08 -16.95 0.11
N TYR A 269 10.75 -16.42 -0.93
CA TYR A 269 10.06 -15.73 -2.02
C TYR A 269 9.77 -16.72 -3.14
N MET A 270 8.65 -16.51 -3.84
CA MET A 270 8.39 -17.15 -5.12
C MET A 270 9.24 -16.51 -6.20
N ASN A 271 9.58 -17.29 -7.22
CA ASN A 271 10.31 -16.80 -8.40
C ASN A 271 9.41 -16.07 -9.41
N THR A 272 8.24 -15.56 -9.01
CA THR A 272 7.29 -14.97 -9.95
C THR A 272 7.65 -13.55 -10.34
N ARG A 273 8.24 -12.78 -9.41
CA ARG A 273 8.61 -11.36 -9.54
C ARG A 273 9.85 -11.05 -8.70
N CYS A 274 10.55 -9.99 -9.06
CA CYS A 274 11.58 -9.41 -8.19
C CYS A 274 10.92 -8.95 -6.87
N PRO A 275 11.45 -9.35 -5.69
CA PRO A 275 10.92 -8.89 -4.41
C PRO A 275 10.89 -7.36 -4.29
N ALA A 276 9.77 -6.82 -3.81
CA ALA A 276 9.58 -5.37 -3.62
C ALA A 276 8.67 -5.06 -2.42
N TRP A 277 8.72 -3.80 -1.95
CA TRP A 277 7.78 -3.26 -0.97
C TRP A 277 6.52 -2.75 -1.67
N CYS A 278 5.64 -3.68 -2.04
CA CYS A 278 4.37 -3.37 -2.70
C CYS A 278 3.35 -2.77 -1.71
N ASP A 279 3.37 -3.24 -0.46
CA ASP A 279 2.39 -2.89 0.57
C ASP A 279 2.95 -1.76 1.45
N ARG A 280 2.26 -0.62 1.48
CA ARG A 280 2.81 0.62 2.08
C ARG A 280 1.77 1.37 2.89
N ILE A 281 2.24 2.21 3.81
CA ILE A 281 1.42 3.19 4.53
C ILE A 281 2.08 4.55 4.41
N LEU A 282 1.54 5.38 3.54
CA LEU A 282 1.95 6.76 3.30
C LEU A 282 0.99 7.72 4.01
N MET A 283 1.44 8.95 4.26
CA MET A 283 0.64 9.92 4.98
C MET A 283 0.88 11.34 4.49
N SER A 284 -0.12 12.22 4.65
CA SER A 284 0.07 13.64 4.41
C SER A 284 1.08 14.23 5.40
N HIS A 285 1.71 15.35 5.04
CA HIS A 285 2.58 16.08 5.96
C HIS A 285 1.86 16.48 7.27
N SER A 286 0.58 16.85 7.20
CA SER A 286 -0.22 17.12 8.39
C SER A 286 -0.50 15.86 9.21
N ALA A 287 -0.63 14.68 8.60
CA ALA A 287 -0.75 13.41 9.32
C ALA A 287 0.56 12.99 9.99
N LYS A 288 1.70 13.24 9.35
CA LYS A 288 3.03 13.09 9.98
C LYS A 288 3.14 13.91 11.26
N GLU A 289 2.67 15.15 11.23
CA GLU A 289 2.66 15.99 12.44
C GLU A 289 1.78 15.41 13.55
N LEU A 290 0.65 14.78 13.23
CA LEU A 290 -0.23 14.13 14.23
C LEU A 290 0.48 13.00 14.98
N ILE A 291 1.38 12.28 14.31
CA ILE A 291 2.06 11.11 14.89
C ILE A 291 3.38 11.46 15.57
N LEU A 292 4.06 12.55 15.15
CA LEU A 292 5.38 12.95 15.68
C LEU A 292 5.31 14.04 16.77
N LYS A 293 4.25 14.87 16.83
CA LYS A 293 4.17 16.00 17.80
C LYS A 293 3.79 15.61 19.23
N SER A 294 3.70 14.33 19.58
CA SER A 294 3.33 13.97 20.95
C SER A 294 4.53 14.15 21.89
N GLU A 295 4.56 15.25 22.64
CA GLU A 295 5.63 15.74 23.53
C GLU A 295 6.09 14.80 24.67
N ASN A 296 5.63 13.54 24.71
CA ASN A 296 6.12 12.55 25.66
C ASN A 296 7.05 11.55 24.94
N ASP A 297 8.32 11.58 25.32
CA ASP A 297 9.48 10.83 24.78
C ASP A 297 9.35 9.30 24.76
N GLU A 298 8.25 8.71 25.25
CA GLU A 298 8.04 7.25 25.30
C GLU A 298 7.10 6.70 24.21
N LYS A 299 6.63 7.52 23.27
CA LYS A 299 5.68 7.07 22.24
C LYS A 299 6.40 6.49 21.02
N ILE A 300 6.63 5.18 21.05
CA ILE A 300 7.16 4.41 19.93
C ILE A 300 6.11 4.38 18.79
N VAL A 301 6.43 5.03 17.68
CA VAL A 301 5.77 4.79 16.39
C VAL A 301 6.44 3.56 15.77
N ILE A 302 5.65 2.58 15.33
CA ILE A 302 6.15 1.33 14.75
C ILE A 302 5.60 1.20 13.34
N TYR A 303 6.50 1.06 12.36
CA TYR A 303 6.19 0.77 10.97
C TYR A 303 6.90 -0.52 10.55
N ASP A 304 6.13 -1.60 10.43
CA ASP A 304 6.66 -2.96 10.27
C ASP A 304 5.64 -3.86 9.54
N HIS A 305 6.01 -5.09 9.26
CA HIS A 305 5.14 -6.12 8.71
C HIS A 305 4.80 -7.23 9.73
N ILE A 306 3.76 -8.01 9.45
CA ILE A 306 3.25 -9.05 10.33
C ILE A 306 3.68 -10.42 9.79
N GLY A 307 4.09 -11.30 10.71
CA GLY A 307 4.39 -12.70 10.39
C GLY A 307 5.67 -12.88 9.56
N PRO A 308 6.83 -12.33 9.98
CA PRO A 308 8.10 -12.47 9.24
C PRO A 308 8.46 -13.94 8.95
N ASN A 309 8.04 -14.85 9.82
CA ASN A 309 8.36 -16.29 9.74
C ASN A 309 7.14 -17.18 9.43
N VAL A 310 5.98 -16.60 9.12
CA VAL A 310 4.70 -17.32 8.99
C VAL A 310 4.13 -17.11 7.59
N CYS A 311 3.68 -18.15 6.91
CA CYS A 311 2.99 -17.98 5.62
C CYS A 311 1.69 -17.17 5.83
N MET A 312 1.59 -16.00 5.18
CA MET A 312 0.44 -15.08 5.27
C MET A 312 -0.23 -14.87 3.90
N GLY A 313 0.13 -15.70 2.90
CA GLY A 313 -0.09 -15.44 1.48
C GLY A 313 1.18 -14.96 0.79
N ASP A 314 1.06 -14.59 -0.49
CA ASP A 314 2.15 -14.05 -1.29
C ASP A 314 2.53 -12.61 -0.91
N HIS A 315 1.67 -11.93 -0.15
CA HIS A 315 1.95 -10.65 0.51
C HIS A 315 2.05 -10.81 2.03
N LYS A 316 2.95 -10.04 2.67
CA LYS A 316 2.99 -9.86 4.12
C LYS A 316 2.18 -8.63 4.52
N PRO A 317 1.27 -8.72 5.49
CA PRO A 317 0.54 -7.54 5.96
C PRO A 317 1.51 -6.50 6.55
N VAL A 318 1.40 -5.25 6.12
CA VAL A 318 2.16 -4.11 6.66
C VAL A 318 1.28 -3.30 7.61
N PHE A 319 1.83 -2.85 8.73
CA PHE A 319 1.12 -2.08 9.73
C PHE A 319 1.89 -0.84 10.19
N LEU A 320 1.13 0.19 10.59
CA LEU A 320 1.61 1.39 11.23
C LEU A 320 0.88 1.53 12.57
N SER A 321 1.63 1.50 13.67
CA SER A 321 1.10 1.67 15.03
C SER A 321 1.63 2.97 15.64
N PHE A 322 0.72 3.77 16.16
CA PHE A 322 1.04 5.08 16.71
C PHE A 322 -0.04 5.53 17.71
N ARG A 323 0.24 6.63 18.42
CA ARG A 323 -0.69 7.27 19.34
C ARG A 323 -1.03 8.67 18.87
N ILE A 324 -2.32 8.98 18.76
CA ILE A 324 -2.80 10.34 18.49
C ILE A 324 -3.13 11.01 19.83
N ALA A 325 -2.68 12.24 20.04
CA ALA A 325 -3.12 13.02 21.19
C ALA A 325 -4.55 13.55 20.97
N ALA A 326 -5.38 13.55 22.02
CA ALA A 326 -6.74 14.08 21.92
C ALA A 326 -6.70 15.56 21.46
N GLY A 327 -7.51 15.92 20.47
CA GLY A 327 -7.57 17.27 19.92
C GLY A 327 -6.37 17.67 19.02
N ALA A 328 -5.44 16.75 18.69
CA ALA A 328 -4.28 17.04 17.85
C ALA A 328 -4.63 17.59 16.45
N GLY A 329 -5.86 17.36 15.98
CA GLY A 329 -6.37 17.90 14.72
C GLY A 329 -6.87 19.34 14.77
N LYS A 330 -6.92 19.99 15.94
CA LYS A 330 -7.28 21.41 16.06
C LYS A 330 -6.05 22.25 15.75
N PRO A 331 -6.10 23.21 14.79
CA PRO A 331 -5.09 24.23 14.70
C PRO A 331 -5.01 24.91 16.07
N ILE A 332 -3.81 25.05 16.61
CA ILE A 332 -3.58 25.67 17.91
C ILE A 332 -4.21 27.07 17.88
N ALA A 333 -5.39 27.22 18.48
CA ALA A 333 -5.98 28.50 18.83
C ALA A 333 -5.29 29.06 20.09
N ASN A 334 -3.96 28.98 20.15
CA ASN A 334 -3.14 29.71 21.13
C ASN A 334 -2.30 30.72 20.36
N VAL A 335 -2.97 31.67 19.71
CA VAL A 335 -2.43 33.02 19.75
C VAL A 335 -2.75 33.50 21.16
N HIS A 336 -1.79 33.38 22.07
CA HIS A 336 -1.84 34.14 23.31
C HIS A 336 -2.06 35.61 22.90
N LYS A 337 -3.28 36.10 23.09
CA LYS A 337 -3.51 37.53 23.24
C LYS A 337 -2.75 37.91 24.51
N CYS A 338 -1.49 38.31 24.34
CA CYS A 338 -0.86 39.21 25.29
C CYS A 338 -1.71 40.48 25.32
N CYS A 339 -2.65 40.53 26.27
CA CYS A 339 -3.15 41.80 26.74
C CYS A 339 -1.97 42.52 27.38
N VAL A 340 -1.34 43.42 26.62
CA VAL A 340 -0.50 44.45 27.20
C VAL A 340 -1.45 45.44 27.85
N VAL A 341 -1.60 45.32 29.16
CA VAL A 341 -2.08 46.42 29.99
C VAL A 341 -0.85 47.26 30.30
N GLN A 342 -0.76 48.43 29.68
CA GLN A 342 -0.06 49.58 30.23
C GLN A 342 -0.93 50.81 30.04
#